data_AF-A0A845X405-F1
#
_entry.id   AF-A0A845X405-F1
#
_cell.length_a   1.000
_cell.length_b   1.000
_cell.length_c   1.000
_cell.angle_alpha   90.00
_cell.angle_beta   90.00
_cell.angle_gamma   90.00
#
_symmetry.space_group_name_H-M   'P 1'
#
loop_
_entity.id
_entity.type
_entity.pdbx_description
1 polymer ?
#
loop_
_entity_poly.entity_id
_entity_poly.type
_entity_poly.pdbx_seq_one_letter_code
_entity_poly.pdbx_strand_id
1 'polypeptide(L)' 'MVLDEGLQLMEQFYDVYSRGLETGVLSTQDWQVVETVRQMDECNEEQQDMLQRLLYYIDRGRIKVG' A
#
# COMPACT_ATOMS: atom_id res chain seq x y z
N MET A 1 -13.49 7.28 -17.53
CA MET A 1 -12.35 7.94 -16.87
C MET A 1 -12.11 7.48 -15.43
N VAL A 2 -13.06 6.85 -14.73
CA VAL A 2 -12.85 6.37 -13.34
C VAL A 2 -12.06 5.05 -13.24
N LEU A 3 -12.16 4.17 -14.25
CA LEU A 3 -11.45 2.89 -14.28
C LEU A 3 -9.91 3.04 -14.37
N ASP A 4 -9.41 4.11 -14.99
CA ASP A 4 -7.97 4.31 -15.18
C ASP A 4 -7.26 4.78 -13.90
N GLU A 5 -7.90 5.63 -13.10
CA GLU A 5 -7.32 6.15 -11.85
C GLU A 5 -7.20 5.05 -10.79
N GLY A 6 -8.20 4.17 -10.69
CA GLY A 6 -8.14 3.01 -9.79
C GLY A 6 -7.03 2.04 -10.18
N LEU A 7 -6.87 1.74 -11.48
CA LEU A 7 -5.79 0.87 -11.96
C LEU A 7 -4.40 1.47 -11.65
N GLN A 8 -4.22 2.77 -11.91
CA GLN A 8 -2.97 3.46 -11.66
C GLN A 8 -2.61 3.49 -10.17
N LEU A 9 -3.60 3.72 -9.29
CA LEU A 9 -3.40 3.68 -7.85
C LEU A 9 -2.96 2.27 -7.38
N MET A 10 -3.51 1.22 -8.00
CA MET A 10 -3.12 -0.15 -7.66
C MET A 10 -1.70 -0.50 -8.10
N GLU A 11 -1.25 -0.04 -9.27
CA GLU A 11 0.14 -0.19 -9.69
C GLU A 11 1.10 0.51 -8.71
N GLN A 12 0.76 1.73 -8.29
CA GLN A 12 1.54 2.44 -7.27
C GLN A 12 1.58 1.69 -5.94
N PHE A 13 0.45 1.12 -5.51
CA PHE A 13 0.39 0.35 -4.29
C PHE A 13 1.26 -0.91 -4.34
N TYR A 14 1.30 -1.60 -5.48
CA TYR A 14 2.18 -2.75 -5.66
C TYR A 14 3.66 -2.36 -5.49
N ASP A 15 4.07 -1.25 -6.09
CA ASP A 15 5.43 -0.72 -5.95
C ASP A 15 5.75 -0.34 -4.50
N VAL A 16 4.81 0.32 -3.82
CA VAL A 16 4.93 0.68 -2.41
C VAL A 16 5.04 -0.56 -1.52
N TYR A 17 4.20 -1.56 -1.75
CA TYR A 17 4.22 -2.82 -1.01
C TYR A 17 5.58 -3.52 -1.17
N SER A 18 6.05 -3.70 -2.41
CA SER A 18 7.34 -4.34 -2.69
C SER A 18 8.48 -3.57 -2.04
N ARG A 19 8.50 -2.24 -2.19
CA ARG A 19 9.53 -1.38 -1.62
C ARG A 19 9.54 -1.46 -0.09
N GLY A 20 8.37 -1.40 0.55
CA GLY A 20 8.26 -1.51 2.00
C GLY A 20 8.84 -2.82 2.55
N LEU A 21 8.59 -3.94 1.86
CA LEU A 21 9.15 -5.24 2.25
C LEU A 21 10.65 -5.35 2.00
N GLU A 22 11.17 -4.74 0.94
CA GLU A 22 12.59 -4.79 0.57
C GLU A 22 13.45 -3.88 1.46
N THR A 23 13.03 -2.63 1.64
CA THR A 23 13.83 -1.60 2.30
C THR A 23 13.53 -1.45 3.78
N GLY A 24 12.36 -1.88 4.23
CA GLY A 24 11.87 -1.61 5.58
C GLY A 24 11.54 -0.14 5.85
N VAL A 25 11.46 0.70 4.80
CA VAL A 25 11.16 2.14 4.93
C VAL A 25 10.22 2.57 3.82
N LEU A 26 9.12 3.23 4.20
CA LEU A 26 8.21 3.91 3.31
C LEU A 26 8.33 5.41 3.51
N SER A 27 8.31 6.15 2.40
CA SER A 27 8.22 7.61 2.48
C SER A 27 6.81 8.04 2.90
N THR A 28 6.69 9.29 3.33
CA THR A 28 5.37 9.91 3.59
C THR A 28 4.45 9.86 2.36
N GLN A 29 5.00 9.93 1.15
CA GLN A 29 4.22 9.79 -0.09
C GLN A 29 3.74 8.34 -0.30
N ASP A 30 4.60 7.36 -0.05
CA ASP A 30 4.23 5.95 -0.12
C ASP A 30 3.10 5.63 0.88
N TRP A 31 3.16 6.23 2.07
CA TRP A 31 2.10 6.08 3.08
C TRP A 31 0.76 6.66 2.63
N GLN A 32 0.74 7.76 1.88
CA GLN A 32 -0.50 8.29 1.33
C GLN A 32 -1.16 7.32 0.34
N VAL A 33 -0.37 6.62 -0.47
CA VAL A 33 -0.88 5.57 -1.37
C VAL A 33 -1.53 4.45 -0.55
N VAL A 34 -0.87 3.98 0.52
CA VAL A 34 -1.41 2.93 1.41
C VAL A 34 -2.74 3.36 2.04
N GLU A 35 -2.80 4.58 2.58
CA GLU A 35 -4.03 5.11 3.19
C GLU A 35 -5.15 5.34 2.17
N THR A 36 -4.81 5.69 0.93
CA THR A 36 -5.80 5.84 -0.15
C THR A 36 -6.39 4.48 -0.51
N VAL A 37 -5.55 3.46 -0.73
CA VAL A 37 -6.01 2.08 -1.00
C VAL A 37 -6.83 1.52 0.16
N ARG A 38 -6.45 1.82 1.41
CA ARG A 38 -7.21 1.41 2.60
C ARG A 38 -8.63 1.94 2.64
N GLN A 39 -8.90 3.07 2.00
CA GLN A 39 -10.23 3.68 1.92
C GLN A 39 -11.01 3.25 0.67
N MET A 40 -10.41 2.47 -0.23
CA MET A 40 -11.12 1.95 -1.40
C MET A 40 -12.03 0.80 -0.99
N ASP A 41 -13.32 0.94 -1.31
CA ASP A 41 -14.32 -0.14 -1.13
C ASP A 41 -14.13 -1.31 -2.12
N GLU A 42 -13.37 -1.09 -3.21
CA GLU A 42 -13.27 -2.03 -4.34
C GLU A 42 -11.97 -2.86 -4.37
N CYS A 43 -11.25 -2.99 -3.24
CA CYS A 43 -10.10 -3.89 -3.20
C CYS A 43 -10.54 -5.36 -3.27
N ASN A 44 -9.90 -6.14 -4.14
CA ASN A 44 -10.07 -7.59 -4.19
C ASN A 44 -9.34 -8.30 -3.02
N GLU A 45 -9.56 -9.61 -2.87
CA GLU A 45 -9.00 -10.39 -1.75
C GLU A 45 -7.47 -10.34 -1.68
N GLU A 46 -6.78 -10.38 -2.83
CA GLU A 46 -5.32 -10.32 -2.89
C GLU A 46 -4.80 -8.95 -2.42
N GLN A 47 -5.43 -7.87 -2.88
CA GLN A 47 -5.08 -6.52 -2.51
C GLN A 47 -5.31 -6.27 -1.02
N GLN A 48 -6.41 -6.79 -0.47
CA GLN A 48 -6.69 -6.72 0.95
C GLN A 48 -5.64 -7.51 1.76
N ASP A 49 -5.25 -8.72 1.33
CA ASP A 49 -4.18 -9.49 2.01
C ASP A 49 -2.85 -8.74 2.01
N MET A 50 -2.45 -8.18 0.86
CA MET A 50 -1.24 -7.37 0.75
C MET A 50 -1.27 -6.15 1.67
N LEU A 51 -2.38 -5.42 1.70
CA LEU A 51 -2.56 -4.26 2.58
C LEU A 51 -2.47 -4.66 4.05
N GLN A 52 -3.20 -5.69 4.47
CA GLN A 52 -3.18 -6.17 5.85
C GLN A 52 -1.77 -6.62 6.26
N ARG A 53 -1.04 -7.28 5.37
CA ARG A 53 0.33 -7.72 5.63
C ARG A 53 1.31 -6.56 5.74
N LEU A 54 1.16 -5.54 4.90
CA LEU A 54 1.98 -4.33 4.97
C LEU A 54 1.74 -3.59 6.30
N LEU A 55 0.48 -3.38 6.66
CA LEU A 55 0.09 -2.76 7.93
C LEU A 55 0.62 -3.56 9.12
N TYR A 56 0.53 -4.89 9.07
CA TYR A 56 1.09 -5.76 10.10
C TYR A 56 2.60 -5.53 10.32
N TYR A 57 3.38 -5.35 9.26
CA TYR A 57 4.82 -5.09 9.39
C TYR A 57 5.14 -3.69 9.86
N ILE A 58 4.32 -2.70 9.50
CA ILE A 58 4.42 -1.32 10.00
C ILE A 58 4.13 -1.30 11.51
N ASP A 59 3.03 -1.91 11.95
CA ASP A 59 2.63 -1.97 13.36
C ASP A 59 3.67 -2.67 14.24
N ARG A 60 4.39 -3.65 13.68
CA ARG A 60 5.50 -4.34 14.35
C ARG A 60 6.82 -3.55 14.33
N GLY A 61 6.85 -2.38 13.70
CA GLY A 61 8.04 -1.55 13.54
C GLY A 61 9.10 -2.13 12.60
N ARG A 62 8.74 -3.12 11.77
CA ARG A 62 9.64 -3.67 10.75
C ARG A 62 9.75 -2.76 9.54
N ILE A 63 8.68 -2.03 9.25
CA ILE A 63 8.64 -0.99 8.22
C ILE A 63 8.42 0.33 8.94
N LYS A 64 9.28 1.31 8.67
CA LYS A 64 9.17 2.68 9.20
C LYS A 64 8.56 3.59 8.15
N VAL A 65 7.71 4.52 8.58
CA VAL A 65 7.15 5.57 7.73
C VAL A 65 7.82 6.89 8.09
N GLY A 66 8.35 7.62 7.10
CA GLY A 66 9.15 8.84 7.34
C GLY A 66 9.26 9.83 6.19
#